data_AF-A0A3D5AVG1-F1
#
_entry.id   AF-A0A3D5AVG1-F1
#
_cell.length_a   1.000
_cell.length_b   1.000
_cell.length_c   1.000
_cell.angle_alpha   90.00
_cell.angle_beta   90.00
_cell.angle_gamma   90.00
#
_symmetry.space_group_name_H-M   'P 1'
#
loop_
_entity.id
_entity.type
_entity.pdbx_description
1 polymer ?
#
loop_
_entity_poly.entity_id
_entity_poly.type
_entity_poly.pdbx_seq_one_letter_code
_entity_poly.pdbx_strand_id
1 'polypeptide(L)'
;MSNDVIDARVVPEGRLEVLSRLEVSKLLDTSRGGLHQLFRNCSLAVLNCGNTLDDGKELLERYRSFDIRVVPEERGIQLEVKGAPATAFVDGQMIKGISEHLFAVLRDLVYVSDEIMGNPAIDLDSSTGITNAVFHILRNADILRPLTDPKLVVCWGGH
;
A
#
# COMPACT_ATOMS: atom_id res chain seq x y z
N MET A 1 1.50 28.34 7.17
CA MET A 1 0.50 28.06 6.12
C MET A 1 -0.25 26.82 6.57
N SER A 2 -1.58 26.85 6.59
CA SER A 2 -2.39 25.67 6.89
C SER A 2 -2.08 24.63 5.82
N ASN A 3 -1.70 23.41 6.20
CA ASN A 3 -1.61 22.32 5.24
C ASN A 3 -3.04 21.85 5.00
N ASP A 4 -3.57 22.10 3.81
CA ASP A 4 -4.91 21.70 3.47
C ASP A 4 -5.00 20.18 3.42
N VAL A 5 -6.06 19.66 4.05
CA VAL A 5 -6.33 18.23 4.16
C VAL A 5 -7.72 17.91 3.66
N ILE A 6 -7.87 16.69 3.13
CA ILE A 6 -9.12 16.20 2.57
C ILE A 6 -9.44 14.83 3.18
N ASP A 7 -10.70 14.65 3.56
CA ASP A 7 -11.28 13.36 3.89
C ASP A 7 -11.94 12.80 2.63
N ALA A 8 -11.68 11.53 2.33
CA ALA A 8 -12.19 10.93 1.11
C ALA A 8 -12.42 9.43 1.24
N ARG A 9 -13.16 8.92 0.27
CA ARG A 9 -13.57 7.53 0.13
C ARG A 9 -13.14 7.05 -1.23
N VAL A 10 -12.21 6.10 -1.25
CA VAL A 10 -11.51 5.66 -2.45
C VAL A 10 -11.89 4.22 -2.75
N VAL A 11 -12.46 4.01 -3.93
CA VAL A 11 -12.80 2.67 -4.43
C VAL A 11 -11.71 2.17 -5.37
N PRO A 12 -11.42 0.87 -5.40
CA PRO A 12 -10.42 0.34 -6.28
C PRO A 12 -10.87 0.37 -7.74
N GLU A 13 -9.98 0.82 -8.62
CA GLU A 13 -10.19 0.69 -10.06
C GLU A 13 -9.62 -0.66 -10.54
N GLY A 14 -10.50 -1.63 -10.76
CA GLY A 14 -10.12 -2.93 -11.35
C GLY A 14 -10.32 -4.14 -10.43
N ARG A 15 -9.66 -5.24 -10.77
CA ARG A 15 -9.74 -6.50 -10.02
C ARG A 15 -8.75 -6.45 -8.87
N LEU A 16 -9.07 -5.73 -7.80
CA LEU A 16 -8.55 -6.16 -6.52
C LEU A 16 -9.26 -7.45 -6.14
N GLU A 17 -8.46 -8.47 -5.83
CA GLU A 17 -8.98 -9.71 -5.31
C GLU A 17 -9.74 -9.42 -4.02
N VAL A 18 -10.88 -10.08 -3.89
CA VAL A 18 -11.78 -9.91 -2.74
C VAL A 18 -11.00 -10.31 -1.48
N LEU A 19 -10.69 -9.34 -0.62
CA LEU A 19 -10.12 -9.63 0.69
C LEU A 19 -11.15 -10.37 1.54
N SER A 20 -10.70 -11.42 2.22
CA SER A 20 -11.46 -12.10 3.24
C SER A 20 -11.65 -11.19 4.46
N ARG A 21 -12.72 -11.44 5.23
CA ARG A 21 -12.94 -10.78 6.52
C ARG A 21 -11.76 -10.96 7.49
N LEU A 22 -11.02 -12.06 7.38
CA LEU A 22 -9.85 -12.33 8.21
C LEU A 22 -8.71 -11.36 7.88
N GLU A 23 -8.38 -11.19 6.60
CA GLU A 23 -7.34 -10.26 6.14
C GLU A 23 -7.69 -8.81 6.52
N VAL A 24 -8.95 -8.42 6.33
CA VAL A 24 -9.45 -7.10 6.77
C VAL A 24 -9.32 -6.94 8.29
N SER A 25 -9.64 -7.97 9.07
CA SER A 25 -9.56 -7.91 10.54
C SER A 25 -8.14 -7.72 11.05
N LYS A 26 -7.13 -8.30 10.39
CA LYS A 26 -5.71 -8.12 10.75
C LYS A 26 -5.22 -6.70 10.49
N LEU A 27 -5.72 -6.07 9.43
CA LEU A 27 -5.42 -4.65 9.14
C LEU A 27 -6.10 -3.72 10.13
N LEU A 28 -7.31 -4.05 10.56
CA LEU A 28 -8.06 -3.31 11.58
C LEU A 28 -7.54 -3.54 13.00
N ASP A 29 -6.70 -4.55 13.22
CA ASP A 29 -6.15 -4.86 14.53
C ASP A 29 -5.10 -3.82 14.95
N THR A 30 -5.60 -2.73 15.54
CA THR A 30 -4.80 -1.69 16.18
C THR A 30 -4.17 -2.13 17.50
N SER A 31 -4.50 -3.34 18.02
CA SER A 31 -4.04 -3.79 19.34
C SER A 31 -2.57 -4.21 19.38
N ARG A 32 -1.95 -4.45 18.20
CA ARG A 32 -0.55 -4.88 18.08
C ARG A 32 0.35 -3.95 17.27
N GLY A 33 -0.06 -2.71 17.00
CA GLY A 33 0.82 -1.60 16.56
C GLY A 33 1.66 -1.78 15.28
N GLY A 34 1.57 -2.92 14.57
CA GLY A 34 2.47 -3.23 13.46
C GLY A 34 1.88 -2.90 12.10
N LEU A 35 0.87 -3.66 11.67
CA LEU A 35 0.41 -3.65 10.29
C LEU A 35 -0.38 -2.39 9.93
N HIS A 36 -1.30 -1.93 10.80
CA HIS A 36 -2.02 -0.67 10.59
C HIS A 36 -1.09 0.53 10.50
N GLN A 37 -0.12 0.63 11.42
CA GLN A 37 0.82 1.75 11.42
C GLN A 37 1.71 1.75 10.18
N LEU A 38 2.15 0.57 9.73
CA LEU A 38 2.89 0.41 8.49
C LEU A 38 2.03 0.79 7.28
N PHE A 39 0.80 0.29 7.21
CA PHE A 39 -0.16 0.63 6.16
C PHE A 39 -0.42 2.13 6.09
N ARG A 40 -0.65 2.77 7.24
CA ARG A 40 -0.79 4.22 7.36
C ARG A 40 0.44 4.96 6.84
N ASN A 41 1.64 4.59 7.30
CA ASN A 41 2.86 5.31 6.94
C ASN A 41 3.18 5.16 5.45
N CYS A 42 3.05 3.96 4.87
CA CYS A 42 3.23 3.72 3.44
C CYS A 42 2.18 4.47 2.61
N SER A 43 0.92 4.49 3.04
CA SER A 43 -0.15 5.22 2.36
C SER A 43 0.08 6.74 2.38
N LEU A 44 0.57 7.28 3.50
CA LEU A 44 0.90 8.71 3.59
C LEU A 44 2.05 9.08 2.64
N ALA A 45 3.07 8.22 2.53
CA ALA A 45 4.15 8.42 1.57
C ALA A 45 3.62 8.45 0.12
N VAL A 46 2.72 7.53 -0.23
CA VAL A 46 2.05 7.51 -1.55
C VAL A 46 1.25 8.78 -1.82
N LEU A 47 0.51 9.28 -0.82
CA LEU A 47 -0.30 10.50 -0.95
C LEU A 47 0.56 11.78 -1.09
N ASN A 48 1.82 11.73 -0.66
CA ASN A 48 2.75 12.86 -0.75
C ASN A 48 3.71 12.75 -1.96
N CYS A 49 3.48 11.81 -2.88
CA CYS A 49 4.25 11.72 -4.12
C CYS A 49 4.18 13.02 -4.93
N GLY A 50 5.32 13.49 -5.43
CA GLY A 50 5.43 14.73 -6.20
C GLY A 50 5.64 16.00 -5.37
N ASN A 51 5.75 15.88 -4.04
CA ASN A 51 6.13 16.98 -3.17
C ASN A 51 7.66 17.08 -3.04
N THR A 52 8.18 18.28 -2.82
CA THR A 52 9.63 18.54 -2.66
C THR A 52 10.15 18.23 -1.24
N LEU A 53 9.33 17.55 -0.43
CA LEU A 53 9.66 17.25 0.95
C LEU A 53 10.47 15.95 1.01
N ASP A 54 11.77 16.09 1.30
CA ASP A 54 12.73 14.98 1.33
C ASP A 54 12.87 14.33 2.73
N ASP A 55 12.23 14.89 3.77
CA ASP A 55 12.25 14.35 5.13
C ASP A 55 10.95 13.60 5.46
N GLY A 56 11.03 12.27 5.52
CA GLY A 56 9.90 11.41 5.90
C GLY A 56 9.42 11.61 7.34
N LYS A 57 10.29 12.04 8.27
CA LYS A 57 9.90 12.37 9.64
C LYS A 57 9.08 13.66 9.67
N GLU A 58 9.53 14.67 8.91
CA GLU A 58 8.76 15.90 8.77
C GLU A 58 7.38 15.62 8.17
N LEU A 59 7.28 14.72 7.19
CA LEU A 59 6.00 14.30 6.60
C LEU A 59 5.04 13.72 7.66
N LEU A 60 5.55 12.77 8.46
CA LEU A 60 4.78 12.12 9.52
C LEU A 60 4.34 13.13 10.60
N GLU A 61 5.19 14.09 10.94
CA GLU A 61 4.87 15.14 11.90
C GLU A 61 3.88 16.18 11.35
N ARG A 62 3.95 16.45 10.04
CA ARG A 62 3.05 17.38 9.35
C ARG A 62 1.63 16.84 9.27
N TYR A 63 1.48 15.55 9.01
CA TYR A 63 0.17 14.88 8.89
C TYR A 63 -0.06 13.91 10.04
N ARG A 64 0.08 14.38 11.29
CA ARG A 64 -0.18 13.56 12.50
C ARG A 64 -1.63 13.04 12.57
N SER A 65 -2.58 13.83 12.09
CA SER A 65 -4.00 13.48 12.06
C SER A 65 -4.38 12.53 10.92
N PHE A 66 -3.46 12.25 9.98
CA PHE A 66 -3.74 11.33 8.89
C PHE A 66 -3.98 9.91 9.41
N ASP A 67 -5.06 9.30 8.92
CA ASP A 67 -5.40 7.90 9.15
C ASP A 67 -6.06 7.31 7.89
N ILE A 68 -5.92 6.00 7.71
CA ILE A 68 -6.49 5.27 6.57
C ILE A 68 -7.03 3.93 7.04
N ARG A 69 -8.22 3.55 6.60
CA ARG A 69 -8.87 2.32 7.02
C ARG A 69 -9.47 1.58 5.84
N VAL A 70 -9.44 0.26 5.94
CA VAL A 70 -10.15 -0.63 5.01
C VAL A 70 -11.59 -0.79 5.50
N VAL A 71 -12.54 -0.46 4.64
CA VAL A 71 -13.98 -0.60 4.86
C VAL A 71 -14.50 -1.72 3.98
N PRO A 72 -15.06 -2.81 4.55
CA PRO A 72 -15.66 -3.87 3.77
C PRO A 72 -17.00 -3.41 3.19
N GLU A 73 -17.22 -3.71 1.92
CA GLU A 73 -18.43 -3.38 1.15
C GLU A 73 -19.01 -4.65 0.50
N GLU A 74 -20.26 -4.63 0.07
CA GLU A 74 -20.94 -5.82 -0.49
C GLU A 74 -20.20 -6.46 -1.67
N ARG A 75 -19.45 -5.66 -2.45
CA ARG A 75 -18.75 -6.09 -3.67
C ARG A 75 -17.22 -5.97 -3.58
N GLY A 76 -16.67 -5.87 -2.36
CA GLY A 76 -15.23 -5.83 -2.17
C GLY A 76 -14.83 -4.94 -1.00
N ILE A 77 -13.85 -4.08 -1.24
CA ILE A 77 -13.28 -3.21 -0.22
C ILE A 77 -13.24 -1.77 -0.71
N GLN A 78 -13.28 -0.85 0.25
CA GLN A 78 -13.08 0.58 0.05
C GLN A 78 -12.03 1.09 1.03
N LEU A 79 -11.30 2.15 0.66
CA LEU A 79 -10.43 2.86 1.59
C LEU A 79 -11.12 4.14 2.05
N GLU A 80 -11.18 4.33 3.37
CA GLU A 80 -11.54 5.62 3.97
C GLU A 80 -10.24 6.31 4.41
N VAL A 81 -9.96 7.49 3.85
CA VAL A 81 -8.81 8.32 4.22
C VAL A 81 -9.29 9.55 4.98
N LYS A 82 -8.59 9.89 6.06
CA LYS A 82 -8.85 11.09 6.87
C LYS A 82 -7.61 11.93 6.94
N GLY A 83 -7.77 13.24 6.82
CA GLY A 83 -6.66 14.19 6.93
C GLY A 83 -5.59 14.00 5.85
N ALA A 84 -5.97 13.54 4.65
CA ALA A 84 -5.02 13.27 3.56
C ALA A 84 -4.49 14.58 2.94
N PRO A 85 -3.24 14.63 2.47
CA PRO A 85 -2.70 15.79 1.75
C PRO A 85 -3.61 16.22 0.59
N ALA A 86 -4.05 17.48 0.56
CA ALA A 86 -4.92 17.98 -0.51
C ALA A 86 -4.26 17.90 -1.90
N THR A 87 -2.93 17.90 -1.97
CA THR A 87 -2.14 17.74 -3.20
C THR A 87 -2.36 16.39 -3.91
N ALA A 88 -2.89 15.39 -3.22
CA ALA A 88 -3.25 14.10 -3.81
C ALA A 88 -4.57 14.14 -4.62
N PHE A 89 -5.25 15.29 -4.65
CA PHE A 89 -6.58 15.47 -5.23
C PHE A 89 -6.59 16.56 -6.30
N VAL A 90 -7.44 16.38 -7.31
CA VAL A 90 -7.80 17.39 -8.32
C VAL A 90 -9.32 17.50 -8.32
N ASP A 91 -9.85 18.70 -8.09
CA ASP A 91 -11.29 18.97 -8.00
C ASP A 91 -12.03 18.03 -7.01
N GLY A 92 -11.37 17.70 -5.90
CA GLY A 92 -11.91 16.81 -4.86
C GLY A 92 -11.85 15.32 -5.20
N GLN A 93 -11.33 14.94 -6.36
CA GLN A 93 -11.12 13.54 -6.76
C GLN A 93 -9.66 13.16 -6.59
N MET A 94 -9.40 12.00 -5.99
CA MET A 94 -8.03 11.51 -5.82
C MET A 94 -7.41 11.20 -7.20
N ILE A 95 -6.14 11.58 -7.39
CA ILE A 95 -5.40 11.26 -8.61
C ILE A 95 -5.39 9.73 -8.78
N LYS A 96 -5.76 9.26 -9.97
CA LYS A 96 -5.92 7.83 -10.28
C LYS A 96 -4.69 6.98 -9.92
N GLY A 97 -3.49 7.40 -10.31
CA GLY A 97 -2.26 6.66 -10.00
C GLY A 97 -1.96 6.58 -8.49
N ILE A 98 -2.36 7.59 -7.70
CA ILE A 98 -2.25 7.55 -6.24
C ILE A 98 -3.23 6.51 -5.68
N SER A 99 -4.48 6.49 -6.16
CA SER A 99 -5.46 5.46 -5.79
C SER A 99 -4.94 4.05 -6.09
N GLU A 100 -4.42 3.81 -7.30
CA GLU A 100 -3.81 2.53 -7.69
C GLU A 100 -2.66 2.12 -6.75
N HIS A 101 -1.77 3.05 -6.38
CA HIS A 101 -0.68 2.79 -5.45
C HIS A 101 -1.15 2.50 -4.01
N LEU A 102 -2.19 3.19 -3.51
CA LEU A 102 -2.75 2.89 -2.18
C LEU A 102 -3.22 1.44 -2.08
N PHE A 103 -3.85 0.95 -3.14
CA PHE A 103 -4.29 -0.44 -3.21
C PHE A 103 -3.15 -1.43 -3.46
N ALA A 104 -2.09 -1.04 -4.16
CA ALA A 104 -0.86 -1.85 -4.25
C ALA A 104 -0.19 -2.00 -2.87
N VAL A 105 -0.10 -0.92 -2.08
CA VAL A 105 0.40 -0.97 -0.69
C VAL A 105 -0.44 -1.94 0.14
N LEU A 106 -1.76 -1.86 0.05
CA LEU A 106 -2.66 -2.79 0.75
C LEU A 106 -2.40 -4.25 0.36
N ARG A 107 -2.38 -4.55 -0.95
CA ARG A 107 -2.13 -5.89 -1.48
C ARG A 107 -0.82 -6.47 -0.94
N ASP A 108 0.26 -5.70 -1.03
CA ASP A 108 1.60 -6.18 -0.70
C ASP A 108 1.76 -6.40 0.82
N LEU A 109 1.17 -5.54 1.64
CA LEU A 109 1.20 -5.71 3.10
C LEU A 109 0.42 -6.94 3.58
N VAL A 110 -0.79 -7.15 3.03
CA VAL A 110 -1.59 -8.34 3.38
C VAL A 110 -0.87 -9.61 2.93
N TYR A 111 -0.39 -9.64 1.69
CA TYR A 111 0.27 -10.83 1.14
C TYR A 111 1.55 -11.18 1.90
N VAL A 112 2.41 -10.19 2.19
CA VAL A 112 3.65 -10.45 2.92
C VAL A 112 3.38 -10.89 4.35
N SER A 113 2.43 -10.26 5.04
CA SER A 113 2.04 -10.66 6.40
C SER A 113 1.57 -12.11 6.46
N ASP A 114 0.70 -12.50 5.52
CA ASP A 114 -0.05 -13.75 5.64
C ASP A 114 0.63 -14.91 4.91
N GLU A 115 1.05 -14.70 3.67
CA GLU A 115 1.54 -15.77 2.79
C GLU A 115 3.06 -15.93 2.82
N ILE A 116 3.80 -14.91 3.27
CA ILE A 116 5.26 -14.94 3.37
C ILE A 116 5.72 -15.16 4.81
N MET A 117 5.38 -14.24 5.72
CA MET A 117 5.81 -14.32 7.12
C MET A 117 5.02 -15.38 7.91
N GLY A 118 3.76 -15.62 7.55
CA GLY A 118 2.90 -16.60 8.19
C GLY A 118 3.09 -18.04 7.69
N ASN A 119 3.94 -18.26 6.67
CA ASN A 119 4.05 -19.54 5.98
C ASN A 119 5.31 -20.32 6.40
N PRO A 120 5.19 -21.42 7.17
CA PRO A 120 6.34 -22.22 7.61
C PRO A 120 7.13 -22.87 6.47
N ALA A 121 6.58 -22.93 5.25
CA ALA A 121 7.27 -23.46 4.09
C ALA A 121 8.29 -22.47 3.49
N ILE A 122 8.25 -21.19 3.89
CA ILE A 122 9.17 -20.15 3.43
C ILE A 122 10.14 -19.82 4.57
N ASP A 123 11.33 -20.41 4.52
CA ASP A 123 12.41 -20.13 5.46
C ASP A 123 13.21 -18.88 5.02
N LEU A 124 12.89 -17.74 5.63
CA LEU A 124 13.54 -16.44 5.35
C LEU A 124 14.98 -16.33 5.86
N ASP A 125 15.48 -17.29 6.65
CA ASP A 125 16.89 -17.36 7.03
C ASP A 125 17.74 -18.13 6.00
N SER A 126 17.09 -18.76 5.01
CA SER A 126 17.75 -19.49 3.92
C SER A 126 17.77 -18.70 2.60
N SER A 127 18.85 -18.83 1.83
CA SER A 127 18.96 -18.21 0.50
C SER A 127 17.84 -18.67 -0.46
N THR A 128 17.47 -19.94 -0.40
CA THR A 128 16.38 -20.51 -1.21
C THR A 128 15.02 -19.92 -0.81
N GLY A 129 14.74 -19.83 0.50
CA GLY A 129 13.49 -19.26 0.98
C GLY A 129 13.36 -17.76 0.68
N ILE A 130 14.43 -16.98 0.81
CA ILE A 130 14.45 -15.56 0.40
C ILE A 130 14.13 -15.42 -1.09
N THR A 131 14.76 -16.24 -1.95
CA THR A 131 14.51 -16.21 -3.41
C THR A 131 13.05 -16.53 -3.74
N ASN A 132 12.49 -17.56 -3.09
CA ASN A 132 11.09 -17.93 -3.26
C ASN A 132 10.16 -16.83 -2.76
N ALA A 133 10.45 -16.20 -1.62
CA ALA A 133 9.66 -15.10 -1.08
C ALA A 133 9.56 -13.94 -2.08
N VAL A 134 10.71 -13.51 -2.64
CA VAL A 134 10.74 -12.47 -3.68
C VAL A 134 9.89 -12.89 -4.88
N PHE A 135 10.07 -14.11 -5.39
CA PHE A 135 9.27 -14.60 -6.53
C PHE A 135 7.77 -14.59 -6.24
N HIS A 136 7.35 -15.04 -5.06
CA HIS A 136 5.95 -15.08 -4.66
C HIS A 136 5.33 -13.67 -4.56
N ILE A 137 6.04 -12.71 -3.99
CA ILE A 137 5.60 -11.30 -3.91
C ILE A 137 5.40 -10.73 -5.32
N LEU A 138 6.39 -10.89 -6.21
CA LEU A 138 6.29 -10.37 -7.59
C LEU A 138 5.20 -11.09 -8.41
N ARG A 139 4.99 -12.38 -8.18
CA ARG A 139 3.90 -13.14 -8.82
C ARG A 139 2.54 -12.63 -8.35
N ASN A 140 2.34 -12.43 -7.05
CA ASN A 140 1.10 -11.88 -6.49
C ASN A 140 0.81 -10.45 -6.99
N ALA A 141 1.87 -9.68 -7.24
CA ALA A 141 1.75 -8.34 -7.81
C ALA A 141 1.39 -8.31 -9.31
N ASP A 142 1.22 -9.46 -9.96
CA ASP A 142 0.94 -9.63 -11.40
C ASP A 142 1.97 -8.96 -12.33
N ILE A 143 3.24 -8.89 -11.88
CA ILE A 143 4.32 -8.31 -12.69
C ILE A 143 5.09 -9.36 -13.50
N LEU A 144 5.05 -10.63 -13.09
CA LEU A 144 5.73 -11.73 -13.78
C LEU A 144 4.85 -12.28 -14.91
N ARG A 145 5.02 -11.75 -16.13
CA ARG A 145 4.22 -12.14 -17.29
C ARG A 145 4.90 -13.25 -18.11
N PRO A 146 4.37 -14.50 -18.10
CA PRO A 146 4.94 -15.58 -18.88
C PRO A 146 4.82 -15.31 -20.39
N LEU A 147 5.68 -15.94 -21.18
CA LEU A 147 5.67 -15.87 -22.66
C LEU A 147 5.87 -14.44 -23.21
N THR A 148 6.61 -13.60 -22.50
CA THR A 148 6.99 -12.27 -22.98
C THR A 148 8.48 -12.21 -23.28
N ASP A 149 8.85 -11.57 -24.39
CA ASP A 149 10.26 -11.32 -24.71
C ASP A 149 10.88 -10.35 -23.68
N PRO A 150 12.16 -10.55 -23.29
CA PRO A 150 12.84 -9.67 -22.34
C PRO A 150 12.87 -8.22 -22.81
N LYS A 151 12.20 -7.33 -22.07
CA LYS A 151 12.10 -5.89 -22.38
C LYS A 151 12.09 -4.98 -21.15
N LEU A 152 12.57 -5.48 -20.01
CA LEU A 152 12.68 -4.75 -18.75
C LEU A 152 14.12 -4.24 -18.56
N VAL A 153 14.30 -2.94 -18.34
CA VAL A 153 15.59 -2.34 -18.01
C VAL A 153 15.48 -1.73 -16.61
N VAL A 154 16.42 -2.09 -15.73
CA VAL A 154 16.52 -1.51 -14.38
C VAL A 154 17.42 -0.28 -14.46
N CYS A 155 16.92 0.88 -14.01
CA CYS A 155 17.66 2.14 -13.98
C CYS A 155 17.92 2.55 -12.52
N TRP A 156 19.15 2.92 -12.20
CA TRP A 156 19.54 3.48 -10.90
C TRP A 156 20.11 4.90 -11.09
N GLY A 157 19.83 5.79 -10.14
CA GLY A 157 20.22 7.20 -10.16
C GLY A 157 20.04 7.86 -8.79
N GLY A 158 20.32 9.17 -8.69
CA GLY A 158 20.05 9.96 -7.47
C GLY A 158 18.55 10.16 -7.24
N HIS A 159 18.17 10.46 -5.98
CA HIS A 159 16.82 10.91 -5.61
C HIS A 159 16.45 12.24 -6.30
#